data_AF-A0A382DY28-F1
#
_entry.id   AF-A0A382DY28-F1
#
_cell.length_a   1.000
_cell.length_b   1.000
_cell.length_c   1.000
_cell.angle_alpha   90.00
_cell.angle_beta   90.00
_cell.angle_gamma   90.00
#
_symmetry.space_group_name_H-M   'P 1'
#
loop_
_entity.id
_entity.type
_entity.pdbx_description
1 polymer ?
#
loop_
_entity_poly.entity_id
_entity_poly.type
_entity_poly.pdbx_seq_one_letter_code
_entity_poly.pdbx_strand_id
1 'polypeptide(L)'
;PKLSCMTRMNEYADDETISIRPIKTFPVMKDLVTDVSWNYEQSKKITPFSPNPNRKDINGNYRMMQDDVDRVQEFRKCIECYLCQNVCHVLRDHDRKDKFIGPRFLIRLASLEMHPLDTADRIPVVKDSFGSGMCNITRCCTDVCPEHIQLTDNGIIPLKERVVDRYYDPIKLLFRKLFKRNKGYKYP
;
A
#
# COMPACT_ATOMS: atom_id res chain seq x y z
N PRO A 1 3.66 12.09 -13.60
CA PRO A 1 4.68 11.12 -14.03
C PRO A 1 3.98 9.99 -14.79
N LYS A 2 4.61 9.42 -15.83
CA LYS A 2 4.01 8.40 -16.71
C LYS A 2 5.00 7.26 -16.94
N LEU A 3 4.51 6.10 -17.41
CA LEU A 3 5.35 5.05 -17.97
C LEU A 3 5.71 5.41 -19.41
N SER A 4 7.00 5.38 -19.75
CA SER A 4 7.45 5.72 -21.11
C SER A 4 6.82 4.83 -22.18
N CYS A 5 6.72 3.52 -21.91
CA CYS A 5 6.13 2.54 -22.83
C CYS A 5 4.61 2.73 -23.07
N MET A 6 3.92 3.48 -22.21
CA MET A 6 2.50 3.81 -22.36
C MET A 6 2.27 5.27 -22.76
N THR A 7 3.34 6.05 -22.94
CA THR A 7 3.26 7.46 -23.33
C THR A 7 3.38 7.54 -24.85
N ARG A 8 2.28 7.86 -25.53
CA ARG A 8 2.25 7.87 -27.00
C ARG A 8 2.74 9.21 -27.54
N MET A 9 3.58 9.17 -28.58
CA MET A 9 4.14 10.40 -29.18
C MET A 9 3.08 11.27 -29.86
N ASN A 10 1.97 10.67 -30.31
CA ASN A 10 0.86 11.40 -30.91
C ASN A 10 -0.02 12.17 -29.90
N GLU A 11 0.26 12.07 -28.60
CA GLU A 11 -0.34 12.94 -27.57
C GLU A 11 0.31 14.34 -27.53
N TYR A 12 1.42 14.53 -28.25
CA TYR A 12 2.22 15.76 -28.27
C TYR A 12 2.12 16.43 -29.65
N ALA A 13 2.29 17.75 -29.71
CA ALA A 13 2.35 18.45 -30.99
C ALA A 13 3.70 18.20 -31.70
N ASP A 14 3.71 18.27 -33.04
CA ASP A 14 4.89 17.96 -33.85
C ASP A 14 6.09 18.89 -33.54
N ASP A 15 5.84 20.12 -33.12
CA ASP A 15 6.82 21.13 -32.73
C ASP A 15 6.99 21.26 -31.20
N GLU A 16 6.34 20.39 -30.41
CA GLU A 16 6.44 20.41 -28.96
C GLU A 16 7.80 19.88 -28.48
N THR A 17 8.51 20.68 -27.68
CA THR A 17 9.74 20.22 -27.02
C THR A 17 9.40 19.42 -25.77
N ILE A 18 9.60 18.09 -25.83
CA ILE A 18 9.33 17.18 -24.71
C ILE A 18 10.55 17.05 -23.79
N SER A 19 10.38 17.36 -22.50
CA SER A 19 11.42 17.16 -21.48
C SER A 19 11.21 15.87 -20.69
N ILE A 20 12.18 14.96 -20.79
CA ILE A 20 12.19 13.68 -20.06
C ILE A 20 13.18 13.76 -18.91
N ARG A 21 12.74 13.39 -17.70
CA ARG A 21 13.55 13.42 -16.47
C ARG A 21 13.35 12.12 -15.67
N PRO A 22 14.37 11.66 -14.92
CA PRO A 22 14.23 10.52 -14.02
C PRO A 22 13.20 10.81 -12.92
N ILE A 23 12.74 9.76 -12.24
CA ILE A 23 11.89 9.90 -11.05
C ILE A 23 12.67 10.63 -9.93
N LYS A 24 12.12 11.74 -9.43
CA LYS A 24 12.80 12.65 -8.48
C LYS A 24 12.96 12.06 -7.06
N THR A 25 12.14 11.07 -6.69
CA THR A 25 12.11 10.55 -5.31
C THR A 25 13.35 9.75 -4.91
N PHE A 26 14.05 9.22 -5.90
CA PHE A 26 15.19 8.33 -5.70
C PHE A 26 16.45 8.94 -6.33
N PRO A 27 17.66 8.66 -5.77
CA PRO A 27 18.90 9.19 -6.32
C PRO A 27 19.10 8.77 -7.78
N VAL A 28 19.58 9.69 -8.61
CA VAL A 28 19.95 9.36 -10.00
C VAL A 28 21.29 8.63 -10.00
N MET A 29 21.33 7.47 -10.64
CA MET A 29 22.57 6.73 -10.88
C MET A 29 23.24 7.21 -12.17
N LYS A 30 22.50 7.18 -13.27
CA LYS A 30 22.95 7.57 -14.60
C LYS A 30 21.75 7.81 -15.51
N ASP A 31 21.78 8.88 -16.29
CA ASP A 31 20.73 9.24 -17.27
C ASP A 31 19.33 9.26 -16.63
N LEU A 32 18.42 8.37 -17.07
CA LEU A 32 17.07 8.22 -16.54
C LEU A 32 16.95 7.12 -15.48
N VAL A 33 18.05 6.47 -15.11
CA VAL A 33 18.10 5.36 -14.15
C VAL A 33 18.32 5.89 -12.73
N THR A 34 17.44 5.48 -11.81
CA THR A 34 17.49 5.87 -10.40
C THR A 34 17.70 4.66 -9.50
N ASP A 35 18.39 4.88 -8.38
CA ASP A 35 18.60 3.86 -7.35
C ASP A 35 17.33 3.61 -6.54
N VAL A 36 16.68 2.47 -6.81
CA VAL A 36 15.46 2.02 -6.12
C VAL A 36 15.75 1.00 -5.00
N SER A 37 17.02 0.82 -4.59
CA SER A 37 17.44 -0.12 -3.53
C SER A 37 16.63 0.03 -2.23
N TRP A 38 16.29 1.27 -1.85
CA TRP A 38 15.45 1.57 -0.69
C TRP A 38 14.10 0.80 -0.71
N ASN A 39 13.49 0.62 -1.89
CA ASN A 39 12.23 -0.12 -2.02
C ASN A 39 12.42 -1.60 -1.70
N TYR A 40 13.51 -2.21 -2.15
CA TYR A 40 13.83 -3.60 -1.79
C TYR A 40 14.01 -3.77 -0.29
N GLU A 41 14.69 -2.82 0.36
CA GLU A 41 14.87 -2.83 1.81
C GLU A 41 13.54 -2.63 2.57
N GLN A 42 12.62 -1.80 2.06
CA GLN A 42 11.29 -1.69 2.67
C GLN A 42 10.47 -2.96 2.47
N SER A 43 10.55 -3.59 1.29
CA SER A 43 9.82 -4.81 0.97
C SER A 43 10.18 -5.95 1.93
N LYS A 44 11.47 -6.11 2.24
CA LYS A 44 11.98 -7.12 3.20
C LYS A 44 11.42 -6.95 4.62
N LYS A 45 11.04 -5.73 5.03
CA LYS A 45 10.51 -5.45 6.37
C LYS A 45 9.05 -5.90 6.53
N ILE A 46 8.33 -6.14 5.44
CA ILE A 46 6.92 -6.50 5.50
C ILE A 46 6.81 -8.00 5.70
N THR A 47 6.22 -8.42 6.83
CA THR A 47 5.90 -9.83 7.08
C THR A 47 5.14 -10.42 5.90
N PRO A 48 5.62 -11.51 5.27
CA PRO A 48 4.94 -12.15 4.15
C PRO A 48 3.55 -12.65 4.51
N PHE A 49 2.78 -13.04 3.49
CA PHE A 49 1.46 -13.65 3.67
C PHE A 49 1.56 -14.94 4.50
N SER A 50 0.76 -15.05 5.55
CA SER A 50 0.82 -16.13 6.54
C SER A 50 -0.56 -16.75 6.73
N PRO A 51 -1.02 -17.61 5.78
CA PRO A 51 -2.30 -18.26 5.89
C PRO A 51 -2.28 -19.38 6.92
N ASN A 52 -3.40 -19.58 7.61
CA ASN A 52 -3.54 -20.70 8.55
C ASN A 52 -3.70 -22.03 7.80
N PRO A 53 -2.76 -22.99 7.91
CA PRO A 53 -2.83 -24.27 7.22
C PRO A 53 -4.09 -25.10 7.55
N ASN A 54 -4.68 -24.91 8.73
CA ASN A 54 -5.87 -25.63 9.17
C ASN A 54 -7.16 -25.18 8.45
N ARG A 55 -7.10 -24.11 7.64
CA ARG A 55 -8.22 -23.67 6.79
C ARG A 55 -8.25 -24.37 5.43
N LYS A 56 -7.29 -25.24 5.14
CA LYS A 56 -7.29 -26.03 3.91
C LYS A 56 -8.41 -27.08 3.94
N ASP A 57 -9.01 -27.32 2.78
CA ASP A 57 -9.95 -28.42 2.59
C ASP A 57 -9.22 -29.79 2.55
N ILE A 58 -9.99 -30.87 2.39
CA ILE A 58 -9.46 -32.23 2.30
C ILE A 58 -8.49 -32.45 1.13
N ASN A 59 -8.55 -31.58 0.11
CA ASN A 59 -7.66 -31.61 -1.06
C ASN A 59 -6.43 -30.70 -0.89
N GLY A 60 -6.29 -30.03 0.27
CA GLY A 60 -5.18 -29.13 0.55
C GLY A 60 -5.35 -27.71 -0.02
N ASN A 61 -6.53 -27.36 -0.54
CA ASN A 61 -6.81 -26.06 -1.15
C ASN A 61 -7.45 -25.09 -0.15
N TYR A 62 -7.27 -23.79 -0.38
CA TYR A 62 -8.02 -22.76 0.33
C TYR A 62 -9.30 -22.41 -0.43
N ARG A 63 -10.41 -22.24 0.29
CA ARG A 63 -11.64 -21.64 -0.24
C ARG A 63 -11.75 -20.17 0.18
N MET A 64 -12.13 -19.33 -0.77
CA MET A 64 -12.43 -17.91 -0.58
C MET A 64 -13.68 -17.57 -1.40
N MET A 65 -14.46 -16.59 -0.95
CA MET A 65 -15.54 -16.04 -1.78
C MET A 65 -14.95 -15.14 -2.86
N GLN A 66 -15.61 -15.05 -4.01
CA GLN A 66 -15.14 -14.20 -5.12
C GLN A 66 -15.01 -12.74 -4.68
N ASP A 67 -15.99 -12.23 -3.93
CA ASP A 67 -15.99 -10.87 -3.40
C ASP A 67 -14.75 -10.55 -2.54
N ASP A 68 -14.26 -11.53 -1.76
CA ASP A 68 -13.04 -11.37 -0.97
C ASP A 68 -11.78 -11.34 -1.85
N VAL A 69 -11.79 -12.11 -2.94
CA VAL A 69 -10.69 -12.17 -3.91
C VAL A 69 -10.59 -10.83 -4.65
N ASP A 70 -11.71 -10.32 -5.16
CA ASP A 70 -11.77 -9.09 -5.97
C ASP A 70 -11.20 -7.89 -5.21
N ARG A 71 -11.54 -7.76 -3.93
CA ARG A 71 -11.03 -6.69 -3.06
C ARG A 71 -9.51 -6.70 -2.95
N VAL A 72 -8.89 -7.87 -2.80
CA VAL A 72 -7.43 -7.99 -2.66
C VAL A 72 -6.74 -7.95 -4.02
N GLN A 73 -7.40 -8.44 -5.06
CA GLN A 73 -6.88 -8.46 -6.43
C GLN A 73 -6.59 -7.06 -6.93
N GLU A 74 -7.41 -6.07 -6.57
CA GLU A 74 -7.16 -4.68 -6.92
C GLU A 74 -5.74 -4.23 -6.53
N PHE A 75 -5.33 -4.50 -5.29
CA PHE A 75 -4.01 -4.12 -4.78
C PHE A 75 -2.87 -4.95 -5.38
N ARG A 76 -3.15 -6.18 -5.83
CA ARG A 76 -2.18 -7.08 -6.48
C ARG A 76 -1.85 -6.70 -7.91
N LYS A 77 -2.65 -5.84 -8.55
CA LYS A 77 -2.31 -5.26 -9.87
C LYS A 77 -1.03 -4.41 -9.82
N CYS A 78 -0.51 -4.06 -8.64
CA CYS A 78 0.64 -3.17 -8.52
C CYS A 78 1.91 -3.75 -9.16
N ILE A 79 2.36 -3.13 -10.24
CA ILE A 79 3.58 -3.49 -11.00
C ILE A 79 4.89 -2.89 -10.44
N GLU A 80 4.86 -2.33 -9.22
CA GLU A 80 6.05 -1.73 -8.57
C GLU A 80 6.77 -0.63 -9.39
N CYS A 81 6.04 0.12 -10.22
CA CYS A 81 6.61 1.21 -11.03
C CYS A 81 7.03 2.47 -10.23
N TYR A 82 6.66 2.54 -8.94
CA TYR A 82 6.97 3.61 -8.00
C TYR A 82 6.50 5.04 -8.37
N LEU A 83 5.67 5.20 -9.41
CA LEU A 83 5.12 6.51 -9.80
C LEU A 83 4.30 7.16 -8.67
N CYS A 84 3.58 6.35 -7.90
CA CYS A 84 2.86 6.78 -6.70
C CYS A 84 3.79 7.39 -5.64
N GLN A 85 4.99 6.84 -5.45
CA GLN A 85 5.99 7.41 -4.56
C GLN A 85 6.59 8.69 -5.15
N ASN A 86 6.73 8.76 -6.48
CA ASN A 86 7.22 9.93 -7.19
C ASN A 86 6.32 11.16 -7.18
N VAL A 87 5.06 11.03 -6.76
CA VAL A 87 4.17 12.17 -6.52
C VAL A 87 3.91 12.44 -5.04
N CYS A 88 4.31 11.51 -4.17
CA CYS A 88 4.12 11.67 -2.74
C CYS A 88 5.06 12.74 -2.18
N HIS A 89 4.52 13.89 -1.78
CA HIS A 89 5.29 14.99 -1.21
C HIS A 89 6.10 14.58 0.03
N VAL A 90 5.58 13.65 0.83
CA VAL A 90 6.26 13.13 2.04
C VAL A 90 7.57 12.42 1.70
N LEU A 91 7.59 11.63 0.62
CA LEU A 91 8.80 10.92 0.19
C LEU A 91 9.70 11.76 -0.71
N ARG A 92 9.10 12.53 -1.63
CA ARG A 92 9.83 13.25 -2.67
C ARG A 92 10.40 14.58 -2.20
N ASP A 93 9.58 15.38 -1.52
CA ASP A 93 9.91 16.78 -1.24
C ASP A 93 10.29 16.99 0.23
N HIS A 94 9.74 16.21 1.16
CA HIS A 94 10.13 16.21 2.58
C HIS A 94 11.17 15.14 2.94
N ASP A 95 11.55 14.29 1.99
CA ASP A 95 12.59 13.26 2.14
C ASP A 95 12.42 12.32 3.36
N ARG A 96 11.17 11.99 3.74
CA ARG A 96 10.87 11.22 4.95
C ARG A 96 10.94 9.70 4.76
N LYS A 97 11.88 9.23 3.94
CA LYS A 97 12.16 7.81 3.70
C LYS A 97 12.65 7.07 4.95
N ASP A 98 13.03 7.81 5.99
CA ASP A 98 13.44 7.32 7.31
C ASP A 98 12.26 6.91 8.21
N LYS A 99 11.09 7.56 8.05
CA LYS A 99 9.91 7.33 8.92
C LYS A 99 8.63 6.96 8.18
N PHE A 100 8.57 7.10 6.86
CA PHE A 100 7.40 6.78 6.07
C PHE A 100 7.70 5.73 5.00
N ILE A 101 6.93 4.64 5.00
CA ILE A 101 7.13 3.55 4.03
C ILE A 101 6.58 3.88 2.64
N GLY A 102 5.72 4.90 2.47
CA GLY A 102 5.23 5.30 1.15
C GLY A 102 3.99 4.57 0.65
N PRO A 103 3.32 5.14 -0.37
CA PRO A 103 2.06 4.61 -0.90
C PRO A 103 2.17 3.16 -1.41
N ARG A 104 3.23 2.81 -2.17
CA ARG A 104 3.42 1.44 -2.68
C ARG A 104 3.34 0.38 -1.59
N PHE A 105 3.99 0.63 -0.46
CA PHE A 105 4.09 -0.33 0.62
C PHE A 105 2.88 -0.27 1.57
N LEU A 106 2.23 0.89 1.71
CA LEU A 106 0.91 0.94 2.34
C LEU A 106 -0.12 0.08 1.57
N ILE A 107 -0.07 0.05 0.25
CA ILE A 107 -0.94 -0.85 -0.55
C ILE A 107 -0.55 -2.31 -0.38
N ARG A 108 0.75 -2.62 -0.25
CA ARG A 108 1.16 -3.98 0.10
C ARG A 108 0.58 -4.40 1.45
N LEU A 109 0.66 -3.52 2.45
CA LEU A 109 0.12 -3.77 3.79
C LEU A 109 -1.40 -3.91 3.76
N ALA A 110 -2.11 -3.04 3.05
CA ALA A 110 -3.55 -3.16 2.84
C ALA A 110 -3.93 -4.51 2.19
N SER A 111 -3.18 -4.94 1.17
CA SER A 111 -3.41 -6.23 0.50
C SER A 111 -3.25 -7.44 1.41
N LEU A 112 -2.42 -7.33 2.45
CA LEU A 112 -2.16 -8.41 3.40
C LEU A 112 -3.16 -8.37 4.54
N GLU A 113 -3.34 -7.21 5.16
CA GLU A 113 -4.26 -7.04 6.30
C GLU A 113 -5.71 -7.29 5.92
N MET A 114 -6.09 -7.01 4.67
CA MET A 114 -7.45 -7.23 4.18
C MET A 114 -7.62 -8.60 3.50
N HIS A 115 -6.59 -9.45 3.51
CA HIS A 115 -6.69 -10.79 2.92
C HIS A 115 -7.42 -11.74 3.87
N PRO A 116 -8.51 -12.41 3.45
CA PRO A 116 -9.36 -13.22 4.35
C PRO A 116 -8.62 -14.43 4.97
N LEU A 117 -7.64 -14.96 4.23
CA LEU A 117 -6.81 -16.07 4.69
C LEU A 117 -5.60 -15.65 5.53
N ASP A 118 -5.14 -14.39 5.46
CA ASP A 118 -3.94 -13.99 6.20
C ASP A 118 -4.24 -13.92 7.69
N THR A 119 -3.26 -14.32 8.50
CA THR A 119 -3.39 -14.32 9.95
C THR A 119 -2.33 -13.49 10.65
N ALA A 120 -1.32 -13.01 9.93
CA ALA A 120 -0.37 -12.07 10.48
C ALA A 120 -1.06 -10.72 10.75
N ASP A 121 -0.73 -10.12 11.90
CA ASP A 121 -1.26 -8.83 12.33
C ASP A 121 -0.17 -7.76 12.18
N ARG A 122 -0.30 -6.90 11.17
CA ARG A 122 0.67 -5.83 10.88
C ARG A 122 0.20 -4.47 11.36
N ILE A 123 -1.03 -4.33 11.87
CA ILE A 123 -1.55 -3.05 12.36
C ILE A 123 -0.63 -2.35 13.39
N PRO A 124 0.04 -3.06 14.33
CA PRO A 124 1.00 -2.41 15.25
C PRO A 124 2.18 -1.76 14.50
N VAL A 125 2.83 -2.50 13.60
CA VAL A 125 3.98 -1.98 12.83
C VAL A 125 3.56 -0.91 11.82
N VAL A 126 2.33 -0.98 11.29
CA VAL A 126 1.73 0.07 10.45
C VAL A 126 1.64 1.41 11.20
N LYS A 127 1.28 1.37 12.49
CA LYS A 127 1.22 2.55 13.37
C LYS A 127 2.62 3.03 13.74
N ASP A 128 3.45 2.14 14.27
CA ASP A 128 4.66 2.52 14.99
C ASP A 128 5.90 2.65 14.09
N SER A 129 6.00 1.87 13.03
CA SER A 129 7.24 1.75 12.24
C SER A 129 7.10 2.15 10.77
N PHE A 130 5.90 2.03 10.18
CA PHE A 130 5.69 2.33 8.76
C PHE A 130 5.14 3.74 8.50
N GLY A 131 4.90 4.52 9.55
CA GLY A 131 4.55 5.93 9.45
C GLY A 131 3.21 6.19 8.76
N SER A 132 2.23 5.31 8.90
CA SER A 132 0.90 5.48 8.29
C SER A 132 0.24 6.83 8.58
N GLY A 133 0.55 7.44 9.74
CA GLY A 133 0.11 8.77 10.14
C GLY A 133 0.68 9.92 9.29
N MET A 134 1.76 9.72 8.53
CA MET A 134 2.35 10.76 7.68
C MET A 134 1.60 10.95 6.36
N CYS A 135 0.72 10.02 5.97
CA CYS A 135 -0.06 10.17 4.76
C CYS A 135 -1.19 11.19 4.99
N ASN A 136 -1.11 12.32 4.27
CA ASN A 136 -2.11 13.39 4.29
C ASN A 136 -3.32 13.17 3.36
N ILE A 137 -3.44 11.99 2.73
CA ILE A 137 -4.61 11.63 1.89
C ILE A 137 -4.85 12.66 0.75
N THR A 138 -3.77 13.15 0.13
CA THR A 138 -3.86 14.13 -0.97
C THR A 138 -4.29 13.52 -2.30
N ARG A 139 -4.55 12.21 -2.35
CA ARG A 139 -4.95 11.42 -3.54
C ARG A 139 -3.99 11.38 -4.73
N CYS A 140 -2.92 12.18 -4.74
CA CYS A 140 -1.94 12.24 -5.82
C CYS A 140 -1.43 10.86 -6.30
N CYS A 141 -1.25 9.91 -5.37
CA CYS A 141 -0.80 8.56 -5.68
C CYS A 141 -1.82 7.71 -6.45
N THR A 142 -3.12 7.93 -6.23
CA THR A 142 -4.20 7.31 -6.99
C THR A 142 -4.19 7.82 -8.43
N ASP A 143 -4.10 9.15 -8.60
CA ASP A 143 -4.26 9.81 -9.89
C ASP A 143 -3.18 9.43 -10.92
N VAL A 144 -2.00 9.01 -10.45
CA VAL A 144 -0.88 8.62 -11.34
C VAL A 144 -0.70 7.12 -11.49
N CYS A 145 -1.56 6.29 -10.89
CA CYS A 145 -1.42 4.84 -10.98
C CYS A 145 -1.81 4.34 -12.38
N PRO A 146 -0.87 3.75 -13.16
CA PRO A 146 -1.18 3.26 -14.50
C PRO A 146 -2.12 2.05 -14.49
N GLU A 147 -2.20 1.35 -13.35
CA GLU A 147 -3.05 0.16 -13.14
C GLU A 147 -4.44 0.51 -12.56
N HIS A 148 -4.72 1.82 -12.46
CA HIS A 148 -5.98 2.37 -11.96
C HIS A 148 -6.40 1.80 -10.59
N ILE A 149 -5.41 1.53 -9.73
CA ILE A 149 -5.64 1.11 -8.35
C ILE A 149 -6.19 2.33 -7.58
N GLN A 150 -7.26 2.16 -6.82
CA GLN A 150 -7.76 3.17 -5.89
C GLN A 150 -6.93 3.16 -4.60
N LEU A 151 -5.65 3.56 -4.74
CA LEU A 151 -4.66 3.48 -3.65
C LEU A 151 -5.19 4.15 -2.38
N THR A 152 -5.71 5.36 -2.52
CA THR A 152 -6.15 6.16 -1.38
C THR A 152 -7.42 5.61 -0.77
N ASP A 153 -8.48 5.46 -1.58
CA ASP A 153 -9.84 5.17 -1.10
C ASP A 153 -10.03 3.72 -0.65
N ASN A 154 -9.53 2.76 -1.42
CA ASN A 154 -9.74 1.35 -1.11
C ASN A 154 -8.62 0.77 -0.25
N GLY A 155 -7.40 1.34 -0.34
CA GLY A 155 -6.21 0.82 0.34
C GLY A 155 -5.81 1.60 1.60
N ILE A 156 -5.33 2.83 1.42
CA ILE A 156 -4.67 3.62 2.48
C ILE A 156 -5.67 4.08 3.54
N ILE A 157 -6.84 4.60 3.15
CA ILE A 157 -7.87 5.04 4.11
C ILE A 157 -8.32 3.85 4.99
N PRO A 158 -8.76 2.70 4.44
CA PRO A 158 -9.22 1.60 5.27
C PRO A 158 -8.10 0.97 6.12
N LEU A 159 -6.84 1.00 5.64
CA LEU A 159 -5.70 0.62 6.47
C LEU A 159 -5.50 1.57 7.66
N LYS A 160 -5.64 2.88 7.45
CA LYS A 160 -5.57 3.88 8.53
C LYS A 160 -6.75 3.76 9.49
N GLU A 161 -7.96 3.52 9.00
CA GLU A 161 -9.15 3.27 9.83
C GLU A 161 -8.93 2.09 10.78
N ARG A 162 -8.33 0.99 10.31
CA ARG A 162 -7.98 -0.15 11.18
C ARG A 162 -7.00 0.22 12.29
N VAL A 163 -6.08 1.15 12.04
CA VAL A 163 -5.17 1.69 13.07
C VAL A 163 -5.96 2.58 14.05
N VAL A 164 -6.79 3.48 13.54
CA VAL A 164 -7.64 4.39 14.34
C VAL A 164 -8.57 3.61 15.26
N ASP A 165 -9.33 2.67 14.70
CA ASP A 165 -10.26 1.80 15.41
C ASP A 165 -9.61 1.00 16.53
N ARG A 166 -8.35 0.60 16.34
CA ARG A 166 -7.65 -0.25 17.31
C ARG A 166 -7.07 0.55 18.48
N TYR A 167 -6.59 1.77 18.22
CA TYR A 167 -5.77 2.52 19.17
C TYR A 167 -6.37 3.86 19.63
N TYR A 168 -7.32 4.42 18.88
CA TYR A 168 -7.81 5.79 19.07
C TYR A 168 -9.34 5.89 19.23
N ASP A 169 -10.11 4.83 18.94
CA ASP A 169 -11.57 4.82 19.14
C ASP A 169 -11.93 4.55 20.63
N PRO A 170 -12.42 5.56 21.37
CA PRO A 170 -12.73 5.42 22.79
C PRO A 170 -13.94 4.50 23.05
N ILE A 171 -14.90 4.44 22.11
CA ILE A 171 -16.09 3.59 22.24
C ILE A 171 -15.68 2.13 22.08
N LYS A 172 -14.86 1.80 21.07
CA LYS A 172 -14.32 0.44 20.91
C LYS A 172 -13.41 0.05 22.07
N LEU A 173 -12.61 0.97 22.60
CA LEU A 173 -11.78 0.71 23.77
C LEU A 173 -12.62 0.41 25.02
N LEU A 174 -13.65 1.23 25.27
CA LEU A 174 -14.59 1.04 26.38
C LEU A 174 -15.36 -0.28 26.22
N PHE A 175 -15.88 -0.56 25.03
CA PHE A 175 -16.56 -1.81 24.72
C PHE A 175 -15.64 -3.01 24.93
N ARG A 176 -14.39 -2.97 24.46
CA ARG A 176 -13.40 -4.03 24.71
C ARG A 176 -13.06 -4.18 26.20
N LYS A 177 -13.10 -3.10 26.98
CA LYS A 177 -12.85 -3.16 28.43
C LYS A 177 -14.05 -3.75 29.20
N LEU A 178 -15.28 -3.41 28.80
CA LEU A 178 -16.52 -3.88 29.41
C LEU A 178 -16.89 -5.31 29.00
N PHE A 179 -16.63 -5.69 27.74
CA PHE A 179 -17.04 -6.97 27.16
C PHE A 179 -15.89 -7.95 26.92
N LYS A 180 -14.66 -7.69 27.41
CA LYS A 180 -13.58 -8.70 27.49
C LYS A 180 -13.87 -9.74 28.57
N ARG A 181 -14.90 -10.57 28.34
CA ARG A 181 -14.97 -11.95 28.82
C ARG A 181 -15.18 -12.83 27.58
N ASN A 182 -14.07 -13.43 27.12
CA ASN A 182 -13.98 -14.52 26.14
C ASN A 182 -14.56 -14.28 24.73
N LYS A 183 -13.71 -13.84 23.78
CA LYS A 183 -13.38 -14.50 22.49
C LYS A 183 -12.69 -13.52 21.54
N GLY A 184 -11.71 -14.03 20.79
CA GLY A 184 -10.96 -13.28 19.80
C GLY A 184 -11.88 -12.70 18.71
N TYR A 185 -11.79 -11.38 18.53
CA TYR A 185 -12.47 -10.67 17.45
C TYR A 185 -11.93 -11.17 16.10
N LYS A 186 -12.78 -11.88 15.35
CA LYS A 186 -12.68 -11.93 13.88
C LYS A 186 -13.49 -10.76 13.35
N TYR A 187 -12.85 -9.90 12.55
CA TYR A 187 -13.59 -8.94 11.72
C TYR A 187 -14.51 -9.72 10.76
N PRO A 188 -15.71 -9.20 10.42
CA PRO A 188 -16.51 -9.71 9.32
C PRO A 188 -15.74 -9.64 8.01
#